data_AF-A0A525C1X4-F1
#
_entry.id   AF-A0A525C1X4-F1
#
_cell.length_a   1.000
_cell.length_b   1.000
_cell.length_c   1.000
_cell.angle_alpha   90.00
_cell.angle_beta   90.00
_cell.angle_gamma   90.00
#
_symmetry.space_group_name_H-M   'P 1'
#
loop_
_entity.id
_entity.type
_entity.pdbx_description
1 polymer ?
#
loop_
_entity_poly.entity_id
_entity_poly.type
_entity_poly.pdbx_seq_one_letter_code
_entity_poly.pdbx_strand_id
1 'polypeptide(L)' 'RYLDPVYAQMSQLIASYEGPNDGVVSVSSAKWGEFGGVVNEIYDRTQVNHGDMVGDNELWNNMGFPFRRFFIDIALQLE' A
#
# COMPACT_ATOMS: atom_id res chain seq x y z
N ARG A 1 3.41 12.07 -0.96
CA ARG A 1 3.26 12.04 -2.43
C ARG A 1 4.21 11.00 -2.98
N TYR A 2 3.68 9.94 -3.58
CA TYR A 2 4.46 8.79 -4.08
C TYR A 2 5.68 9.25 -4.87
N LEU A 3 6.83 8.60 -4.62
CA LEU A 3 8.09 8.91 -5.30
C LEU A 3 8.03 8.53 -6.77
N ASP A 4 7.37 7.40 -7.07
CA ASP A 4 7.09 6.97 -8.42
C ASP A 4 6.05 7.92 -9.07
N PRO A 5 6.38 8.55 -10.22
CA PRO A 5 5.47 9.46 -10.91
C PRO A 5 4.16 8.82 -11.39
N VAL A 6 4.18 7.54 -11.77
CA VAL A 6 3.00 6.80 -12.24
C VAL A 6 2.01 6.62 -11.09
N TYR A 7 2.47 6.08 -9.95
CA TYR A 7 1.61 5.94 -8.76
C TYR A 7 1.15 7.31 -8.23
N ALA A 8 1.99 8.34 -8.30
CA ALA A 8 1.60 9.70 -7.90
C ALA A 8 0.47 10.28 -8.76
N GLN A 9 0.55 10.11 -10.09
CA GLN A 9 -0.48 10.59 -11.02
C GLN A 9 -1.78 9.82 -10.85
N MET A 10 -1.70 8.49 -10.84
CA MET A 10 -2.88 7.63 -10.70
C MET A 10 -3.58 7.83 -9.35
N SER A 11 -2.80 8.05 -8.27
CA SER A 11 -3.37 8.33 -6.97
C SER A 11 -4.20 9.60 -6.93
N GLN A 12 -3.74 10.68 -7.58
CA GLN A 12 -4.50 11.93 -7.68
C GLN A 12 -5.80 11.76 -8.45
N LEU A 13 -5.75 11.00 -9.55
CA LEU A 13 -6.93 10.71 -10.35
C LEU A 13 -7.96 9.93 -9.51
N ILE A 14 -7.57 8.80 -8.92
CA ILE A 14 -8.46 7.97 -8.10
C ILE A 14 -8.99 8.76 -6.91
N ALA A 15 -8.15 9.58 -6.25
CA ALA A 15 -8.54 10.37 -5.11
C ALA A 15 -9.67 11.37 -5.41
N SER A 16 -9.77 11.87 -6.65
CA SER A 16 -10.86 12.76 -7.05
C SER A 16 -12.23 12.07 -7.16
N TYR A 17 -12.27 10.74 -7.25
CA TYR A 17 -13.51 9.96 -7.39
C TYR A 17 -13.81 9.09 -6.18
N GLU A 18 -12.81 8.40 -5.64
CA GLU A 18 -12.98 7.35 -4.62
C GLU A 18 -12.23 7.65 -3.31
N GLY A 19 -11.45 8.74 -3.25
CA GLY A 19 -10.72 9.14 -2.04
C GLY A 19 -9.41 8.36 -1.81
N PRO A 20 -9.06 8.04 -0.55
CA PRO A 20 -7.79 7.38 -0.21
C PRO A 20 -7.53 6.10 -1.01
N ASN A 21 -6.31 5.94 -1.51
CA ASN A 21 -5.92 4.85 -2.40
C ASN A 21 -4.40 4.59 -2.33
N ASP A 22 -3.95 3.49 -2.91
CA ASP A 22 -2.54 3.07 -2.98
C ASP A 22 -1.86 3.43 -4.33
N GLY A 23 -2.49 4.31 -5.11
CA GLY A 23 -2.08 4.65 -6.47
C GLY A 23 -2.74 3.82 -7.57
N VAL A 24 -3.45 2.72 -7.27
CA VAL A 24 -4.17 1.93 -8.29
C VAL A 24 -5.55 1.49 -7.81
N VAL A 25 -5.72 1.25 -6.51
CA VAL A 25 -6.94 0.74 -5.89
C VAL A 25 -7.32 1.62 -4.70
N SER A 26 -8.60 1.99 -4.60
CA SER A 26 -9.11 2.73 -3.44
C SER A 26 -9.22 1.85 -2.20
N VAL A 27 -9.12 2.47 -1.02
CA VAL A 27 -9.33 1.78 0.27
C VAL A 27 -10.72 1.16 0.34
N SER A 28 -11.74 1.82 -0.21
CA SER A 28 -13.10 1.25 -0.27
C SER A 28 -13.18 0.00 -1.13
N SER A 29 -12.44 -0.06 -2.25
CA SER A 29 -12.40 -1.22 -3.15
C SER A 29 -11.63 -2.40 -2.54
N ALA A 30 -10.55 -2.12 -1.81
CA ALA A 30 -9.71 -3.15 -1.18
C ALA A 30 -10.33 -3.81 0.07
N LYS A 31 -11.38 -3.22 0.66
CA LYS A 31 -12.06 -3.76 1.84
C LYS A 31 -12.81 -5.05 1.51
N TRP A 32 -12.42 -6.14 2.14
CA TRP A 32 -13.09 -7.43 2.02
C TRP A 32 -13.08 -8.18 3.36
N GLY A 33 -14.18 -8.86 3.68
CA GLY A 33 -14.30 -9.66 4.91
C GLY A 33 -14.08 -8.85 6.19
N GLU A 34 -13.38 -9.45 7.16
CA GLU A 34 -12.90 -8.77 8.37
C GLU A 34 -11.70 -7.88 8.01
N PHE A 35 -11.95 -6.59 7.81
CA PHE A 35 -10.93 -5.64 7.37
C PHE A 35 -9.89 -5.37 8.45
N GLY A 36 -8.64 -5.78 8.20
CA GLY A 36 -7.50 -5.63 9.14
C GLY A 36 -6.84 -4.25 9.21
N GLY A 37 -7.32 -3.27 8.44
CA GLY A 37 -6.78 -1.90 8.42
C GLY A 37 -5.95 -1.55 7.18
N VAL A 38 -5.36 -0.36 7.18
CA VAL A 38 -4.53 0.16 6.09
C VAL A 38 -3.05 0.11 6.50
N VAL A 39 -2.21 -0.48 5.64
CA VAL A 39 -0.78 -0.70 5.91
C VAL A 39 -0.03 0.59 6.30
N ASN A 40 -0.34 1.71 5.64
CA ASN A 40 0.24 3.02 5.95
C ASN A 40 0.05 3.41 7.43
N GLU A 41 -1.12 3.10 8.00
CA GLU A 41 -1.47 3.39 9.38
C GLU A 41 -0.76 2.43 10.35
N ILE A 42 -0.69 1.15 9.99
CA ILE A 42 -0.06 0.09 10.80
C ILE A 42 1.44 0.32 10.96
N TYR A 43 2.12 0.73 9.89
CA TYR A 43 3.58 0.88 9.87
C TYR A 43 4.06 2.33 10.08
N ASP A 44 3.15 3.28 10.34
CA ASP A 44 3.43 4.71 10.38
C ASP A 44 4.27 5.15 9.16
N ARG A 45 3.74 4.80 7.98
CA ARG A 45 4.34 5.11 6.67
C ARG A 45 3.34 5.89 5.86
N THR A 46 3.74 7.09 5.45
CA THR A 46 2.85 7.97 4.70
C THR A 46 2.53 7.44 3.29
N GLN A 47 3.29 6.49 2.74
CA GLN A 47 3.27 6.22 1.30
C GLN A 47 3.69 4.79 0.90
N VAL A 48 2.90 3.79 1.28
CA VAL A 48 2.97 2.48 0.61
C VAL A 48 2.07 2.53 -0.63
N ASN A 49 2.66 2.32 -1.80
CA ASN A 49 1.91 2.19 -3.07
C ASN A 49 1.60 0.72 -3.38
N HIS A 50 0.80 0.49 -4.42
CA HIS A 50 0.36 -0.84 -4.82
C HIS A 50 1.51 -1.81 -5.10
N GLY A 51 2.58 -1.36 -5.75
CA GLY A 51 3.77 -2.17 -6.07
C GLY A 51 4.64 -2.47 -4.84
N ASP A 52 4.73 -1.53 -3.89
CA ASP A 52 5.49 -1.71 -2.65
C ASP A 52 5.00 -2.95 -1.88
N MET A 53 3.69 -3.27 -1.95
CA MET A 53 3.08 -4.43 -1.30
C MET A 53 3.66 -5.77 -1.75
N VAL A 54 4.18 -5.84 -2.98
CA VAL A 54 4.74 -7.06 -3.58
C VAL A 54 6.25 -7.01 -3.77
N GLY A 55 6.91 -6.00 -3.19
CA GLY A 55 8.37 -5.87 -3.22
C GLY A 55 8.92 -5.15 -4.46
N ASP A 56 8.08 -4.48 -5.25
CA ASP A 56 8.55 -3.64 -6.38
C ASP A 56 9.47 -2.51 -5.88
N ASN A 57 9.29 -2.09 -4.62
CA ASN A 57 10.16 -1.12 -3.95
C ASN A 57 11.63 -1.53 -3.86
N GLU A 58 11.98 -2.82 -3.95
CA GLU A 58 13.37 -3.28 -3.99
C GLU A 58 14.09 -2.80 -5.27
N LEU A 59 13.36 -2.63 -6.38
CA LEU A 59 13.89 -2.14 -7.65
C LEU A 59 14.02 -0.61 -7.67
N TRP A 60 13.14 0.09 -6.95
CA TRP A 60 13.02 1.56 -6.98
C TRP A 60 13.51 2.26 -5.71
N ASN A 61 14.15 1.53 -4.79
CA ASN A 61 14.76 2.04 -3.56
C ASN A 61 13.78 2.76 -2.59
N ASN A 62 12.51 2.35 -2.58
CA ASN A 62 11.51 2.89 -1.65
C ASN A 62 11.49 2.07 -0.35
N MET A 63 12.59 2.16 0.42
CA MET A 63 12.89 1.34 1.61
C MET A 63 12.03 1.64 2.86
N GLY A 64 10.89 2.32 2.72
CA GLY A 64 10.03 2.68 3.84
C GLY A 64 9.20 1.52 4.39
N PHE A 65 8.75 0.61 3.52
CA PHE A 65 7.83 -0.48 3.88
C PHE A 65 8.55 -1.84 3.93
N PRO A 66 8.53 -2.54 5.09
CA PRO A 66 9.20 -3.83 5.25
C PRO A 66 8.33 -5.00 4.73
N PHE A 67 8.10 -5.07 3.41
CA PHE A 67 7.15 -6.04 2.82
C PHE A 67 7.43 -7.51 3.21
N ARG A 68 8.71 -7.91 3.29
CA ARG A 68 9.08 -9.27 3.73
C ARG A 68 8.59 -9.55 5.14
N ARG A 69 8.75 -8.58 6.06
CA ARG A 69 8.27 -8.72 7.44
C ARG A 69 6.75 -8.75 7.49
N PHE A 70 6.07 -7.92 6.70
CA PHE A 70 4.61 -7.91 6.59
C PHE A 70 4.06 -9.30 6.22
N PHE A 71 4.61 -9.96 5.21
CA PHE A 71 4.18 -11.32 4.85
C PHE A 71 4.50 -12.37 5.91
N ILE A 72 5.63 -12.24 6.63
CA ILE A 72 5.94 -13.11 7.77
C ILE A 72 4.90 -12.93 8.89
N ASP A 73 4.52 -11.68 9.21
CA ASP A 73 3.52 -11.39 10.24
C ASP A 73 2.15 -11.98 9.86
N ILE A 74 1.74 -11.91 8.59
CA ILE A 74 0.52 -12.57 8.10
C ILE A 74 0.61 -14.09 8.26
N ALA A 75 1.73 -14.70 7.86
CA ALA A 75 1.89 -16.14 7.97
C ALA A 75 1.76 -16.61 9.43
N LEU A 76 2.37 -15.89 10.37
CA LEU A 76 2.27 -16.17 11.81
C LEU A 76 0.87 -15.95 12.39
N GLN A 77 0.03 -15.12 11.78
CA GLN A 77 -1.38 -14.92 12.19
C GLN A 77 -2.31 -16.04 11.69
N LEU A 78 -1.88 -16.79 10.67
CA LEU A 78 -2.67 -17.86 10.04
C LEU A 78 -2.32 -19.26 10.57
N GLU A 79 -1.24 -19.40 11.34
CA GLU A 79 -0.89 -20.60 12.11
C GLU A 79 -1.72 -20.74 13.39
#